data_AF-A0AAD4KIV6-F1
#
_entry.id   AF-A0AAD4KIV6-F1
#
_cell.length_a   1.000
_cell.length_b   1.000
_cell.length_c   1.000
_cell.angle_alpha   90.00
_cell.angle_beta   90.00
_cell.angle_gamma   90.00
#
_symmetry.space_group_name_H-M   'P 1'
#
loop_
_entity.id
_entity.type
_entity.pdbx_description
1 polymer ?
#
loop_
_entity_poly.entity_id
_entity_poly.type
_entity_poly.pdbx_seq_one_letter_code
_entity_poly.pdbx_strand_id
1 'polypeptide(L)'
;MWAATVLFPFILLVTSALKLPGGLEDGVYRMYLDEHGNEIHESISTPALKEIAKASSAAQDISDNVETRSNEVEYVESFCGCGFDLVHSDCDAAVASLEAQLGTGVLITELSYYAIKGAVVAFVCNRGYGFEINSDDYARGIGGVTSVCGRYVAGSLEGYSFDDGGYADVGYMQYYAGLNFCEHAEGSGSSSC
;
A
#
# COMPACT_ATOMS: atom_id res chain seq x y z
N MET A 1 -46.46 -11.88 40.63
CA MET A 1 -45.12 -12.18 40.06
C MET A 1 -45.13 -11.65 38.64
N TRP A 2 -44.47 -10.53 38.37
CA TRP A 2 -44.38 -9.93 37.03
C TRP A 2 -42.96 -10.20 36.51
N ALA A 3 -42.85 -10.97 35.42
CA ALA A 3 -41.58 -11.21 34.76
C ALA A 3 -41.32 -10.07 33.78
N ALA A 4 -40.30 -9.25 34.06
CA ALA A 4 -39.81 -8.23 33.14
C ALA A 4 -38.88 -8.89 32.11
N THR A 5 -39.33 -8.98 30.86
CA THR A 5 -38.52 -9.43 29.74
C THR A 5 -37.56 -8.31 29.34
N VAL A 6 -36.29 -8.44 29.72
CA VAL A 6 -35.23 -7.51 29.32
C VAL A 6 -34.82 -7.84 27.88
N LEU A 7 -35.25 -7.01 26.94
CA LEU A 7 -34.80 -7.03 25.54
C LEU A 7 -33.37 -6.47 25.49
N PHE A 8 -32.39 -7.36 25.35
CA PHE A 8 -31.00 -7.01 25.08
C PHE A 8 -30.88 -6.54 23.63
N PRO A 9 -30.49 -5.28 23.35
CA PRO A 9 -30.20 -4.85 21.98
C PRO A 9 -28.95 -5.59 21.49
N PHE A 10 -29.14 -6.42 20.47
CA PHE A 10 -28.07 -7.13 19.79
C PHE A 10 -27.32 -6.11 18.92
N ILE A 11 -26.23 -5.53 19.44
CA ILE A 11 -25.35 -4.64 18.68
C ILE A 11 -24.60 -5.51 17.68
N LEU A 12 -25.01 -5.46 16.40
CA LEU A 12 -24.26 -6.03 15.29
C LEU A 12 -23.03 -5.15 15.07
N LEU A 13 -21.87 -5.63 15.52
CA LEU A 13 -20.57 -5.11 15.08
C LEU A 13 -20.42 -5.47 13.60
N VAL A 14 -20.58 -4.49 12.72
CA VAL A 14 -20.17 -4.59 11.32
C VAL A 14 -18.65 -4.55 11.29
N THR A 15 -18.01 -5.71 11.12
CA THR A 15 -16.58 -5.79 10.83
C THR A 15 -16.39 -5.47 9.36
N SER A 16 -16.06 -4.21 9.05
CA SER A 16 -15.66 -3.80 7.70
C SER A 16 -14.28 -4.38 7.40
N ALA A 17 -14.22 -5.43 6.59
CA ALA A 17 -12.97 -5.95 6.06
C ALA A 17 -12.67 -5.21 4.74
N LEU A 18 -11.61 -4.41 4.72
CA LEU A 18 -11.20 -3.59 3.58
C LEU A 18 -10.54 -4.47 2.51
N LYS A 19 -11.35 -5.11 1.69
CA LYS A 19 -10.91 -6.19 0.79
C LYS A 19 -10.95 -5.72 -0.64
N LEU A 20 -9.82 -5.85 -1.31
CA LEU A 20 -9.74 -5.58 -2.74
C LEU A 20 -10.76 -6.43 -3.51
N PRO A 21 -11.68 -5.80 -4.27
CA PRO A 21 -12.60 -6.53 -5.11
C PRO A 21 -11.85 -7.27 -6.22
N GLY A 22 -12.40 -8.40 -6.66
CA GLY A 22 -11.89 -9.09 -7.83
C GLY A 22 -12.20 -8.31 -9.11
N GLY A 23 -11.28 -8.33 -10.07
CA GLY A 23 -11.48 -7.74 -11.39
C GLY A 23 -11.22 -6.24 -11.47
N LEU A 24 -10.46 -5.67 -10.52
CA LEU A 24 -9.88 -4.34 -10.73
C LEU A 24 -8.90 -4.39 -11.90
N GLU A 25 -8.99 -3.39 -12.77
CA GLU A 25 -8.04 -3.23 -13.88
C GLU A 25 -6.73 -2.61 -13.37
N ASP A 26 -5.67 -2.75 -14.15
CA ASP A 26 -4.41 -2.05 -13.89
C ASP A 26 -4.63 -0.53 -13.81
N GLY A 27 -4.20 0.08 -12.71
CA GLY A 27 -4.44 1.50 -12.48
C GLY A 27 -4.07 1.95 -11.08
N VAL A 28 -4.25 3.24 -10.82
CA VAL A 28 -4.06 3.84 -9.50
C VAL A 28 -5.43 4.15 -8.91
N TYR A 29 -5.57 3.87 -7.62
CA TYR A 29 -6.82 3.92 -6.90
C TYR A 29 -6.64 4.60 -5.54
N ARG A 30 -7.71 5.21 -5.06
CA ARG A 30 -7.89 5.55 -3.64
C ARG A 30 -8.98 4.69 -3.03
N MET A 31 -8.82 4.36 -1.76
CA MET A 31 -9.76 3.56 -0.98
C MET A 31 -10.33 4.40 0.16
N TYR A 32 -11.65 4.43 0.30
CA TYR A 32 -12.34 5.16 1.37
C TYR A 32 -13.68 4.51 1.73
N LEU A 33 -14.27 4.94 2.85
CA LEU A 33 -15.64 4.58 3.22
C LEU A 33 -16.61 5.67 2.78
N ASP A 34 -17.71 5.30 2.14
CA ASP A 34 -18.79 6.23 1.85
C ASP A 34 -19.62 6.57 3.10
N GLU A 35 -20.64 7.43 2.94
CA GLU A 35 -21.53 7.86 4.04
C GLU A 35 -22.32 6.70 4.69
N HIS A 36 -22.40 5.55 4.03
CA HIS A 36 -23.05 4.35 4.52
C HIS A 36 -22.07 3.31 5.09
N GLY A 37 -20.77 3.65 5.13
CA GLY A 37 -19.71 2.75 5.56
C GLY A 37 -19.35 1.66 4.54
N ASN A 38 -19.73 1.83 3.27
CA ASN A 38 -19.32 0.93 2.20
C ASN A 38 -17.90 1.26 1.75
N GLU A 39 -17.10 0.23 1.49
CA GLU A 39 -15.77 0.36 0.91
C GLU A 39 -15.87 0.74 -0.57
N ILE A 40 -15.24 1.86 -0.93
CA ILE A 40 -15.16 2.37 -2.30
C ILE A 40 -13.70 2.34 -2.76
N HIS A 41 -13.47 1.74 -3.92
CA HIS A 41 -12.21 1.76 -4.66
C HIS A 41 -12.39 2.63 -5.90
N GLU A 42 -11.93 3.87 -5.84
CA GLU A 42 -12.09 4.82 -6.95
C GLU A 42 -10.80 4.92 -7.75
N SER A 43 -10.88 4.71 -9.07
CA SER A 43 -9.73 4.93 -9.95
C SER A 43 -9.45 6.43 -10.07
N ILE A 44 -8.22 6.82 -9.78
CA ILE A 44 -7.75 8.22 -9.83
C ILE A 44 -6.75 8.47 -10.95
N SER A 45 -6.56 7.46 -11.81
CA SER A 45 -5.65 7.50 -12.95
C SER A 45 -5.88 8.76 -13.79
N THR A 46 -4.95 9.72 -13.71
CA THR A 46 -4.94 10.85 -14.63
C THR A 46 -4.54 10.30 -16.01
N PRO A 47 -5.19 10.70 -17.12
CA PRO A 47 -4.84 10.21 -18.47
C PRO A 47 -3.40 10.52 -18.93
N ALA A 48 -2.58 11.19 -18.10
CA ALA A 48 -1.16 11.47 -18.35
C ALA A 48 -0.25 10.22 -18.25
N LEU A 49 -0.70 9.11 -17.66
CA LEU A 49 0.12 7.91 -17.48
C LEU A 49 0.34 7.08 -18.77
N LYS A 50 -0.38 7.36 -19.86
CA LYS A 50 -0.16 6.67 -21.15
C LYS A 50 1.18 6.99 -21.81
N GLU A 51 1.81 8.11 -21.46
CA GLU A 51 3.10 8.53 -22.03
C GLU A 51 4.32 8.00 -21.23
N ILE A 52 4.17 7.73 -19.92
CA ILE A 52 5.29 7.28 -19.07
C ILE A 52 5.63 5.80 -19.31
N ALA A 53 4.64 4.98 -19.69
CA ALA A 53 4.87 3.59 -20.12
C ALA A 53 5.78 3.48 -21.36
N LYS A 54 5.90 4.56 -22.15
CA LYS A 54 6.78 4.61 -23.34
C LYS A 54 8.19 5.13 -23.02
N ALA A 55 8.39 5.76 -21.87
CA ALA A 55 9.70 6.23 -21.40
C ALA A 55 10.47 5.14 -20.63
N SER A 56 9.78 4.11 -20.13
CA SER A 56 10.37 2.98 -19.38
C SER A 56 11.27 2.05 -20.23
N SER A 57 11.18 2.06 -21.56
CA SER A 57 12.12 1.32 -22.43
C SER A 57 13.53 1.96 -22.51
N ALA A 58 13.79 3.01 -21.73
CA ALA A 58 15.09 3.66 -21.58
C ALA A 58 15.63 3.58 -20.14
N ALA A 59 15.22 2.58 -19.36
CA ALA A 59 15.89 2.24 -18.10
C ALA A 59 17.29 1.68 -18.41
N GLN A 60 18.23 2.60 -18.59
CA GLN A 60 19.66 2.35 -18.63
C GLN A 60 20.07 1.70 -17.31
N ASP A 61 20.62 0.49 -17.44
CA ASP A 61 21.75 -0.04 -16.68
C ASP A 61 22.23 0.85 -15.51
N ILE A 62 21.61 0.70 -14.33
CA ILE A 62 22.22 1.14 -13.08
C ILE A 62 23.11 0.00 -12.61
N SER A 63 24.29 -0.06 -13.20
CA SER A 63 25.45 -0.78 -12.69
C SER A 63 25.87 -0.19 -11.34
N ASP A 64 26.00 -1.09 -10.36
CA ASP A 64 26.95 -1.05 -9.25
C ASP A 64 27.28 0.32 -8.66
N ASN A 65 26.37 0.85 -7.85
CA ASN A 65 26.70 1.59 -6.63
C ASN A 65 25.44 1.71 -5.77
N VAL A 66 25.09 0.60 -5.11
CA VAL A 66 24.28 0.68 -3.89
C VAL A 66 25.20 1.29 -2.82
N GLU A 67 25.37 2.61 -2.84
CA GLU A 67 25.69 3.32 -1.62
C GLU A 67 24.51 3.06 -0.68
N THR A 68 24.77 2.22 0.31
CA THR A 68 23.89 1.97 1.45
C THR A 68 23.58 3.31 2.11
N ARG A 69 22.54 4.00 1.64
CA ARG A 69 21.94 5.13 2.36
C ARG A 69 21.13 4.52 3.51
N SER A 70 21.85 4.03 4.51
CA SER A 70 21.29 3.70 5.82
C SER A 70 20.87 5.00 6.50
N ASN A 71 19.76 5.57 6.03
CA ASN A 71 19.00 6.45 6.89
C ASN A 71 18.31 5.52 7.88
N GLU A 72 18.67 5.70 9.14
CA GLU A 72 18.11 5.05 10.31
C GLU A 72 16.58 5.09 10.21
N VAL A 73 15.98 4.00 9.75
CA VAL A 73 14.52 3.83 9.75
C VAL A 73 14.16 3.66 11.22
N GLU A 74 13.74 4.77 11.84
CA GLU A 74 13.39 4.86 13.26
C GLU A 74 12.25 3.88 13.57
N TYR A 75 12.57 2.74 14.18
CA TYR A 75 11.65 1.72 14.71
C TYR A 75 10.36 1.49 13.90
N VAL A 76 10.52 1.02 12.66
CA VAL A 76 9.41 0.63 11.80
C VAL A 76 9.34 -0.89 11.79
N GLU A 77 8.22 -1.46 12.25
CA GLU A 77 8.03 -2.91 12.14
C GLU A 77 7.94 -3.28 10.66
N SER A 78 8.65 -4.34 10.28
CA SER A 78 8.76 -4.77 8.89
C SER A 78 8.24 -6.18 8.76
N PHE A 79 7.49 -6.42 7.69
CA PHE A 79 6.83 -7.68 7.44
C PHE A 79 7.17 -8.14 6.05
N CYS A 80 7.86 -9.27 5.96
CA CYS A 80 8.40 -9.81 4.73
C CYS A 80 7.77 -11.16 4.43
N GLY A 81 7.13 -11.26 3.26
CA GLY A 81 6.52 -12.49 2.77
C GLY A 81 7.52 -13.65 2.63
N CYS A 82 7.02 -14.80 2.20
CA CYS A 82 7.76 -16.06 2.17
C CYS A 82 8.92 -16.15 1.14
N GLY A 83 9.40 -15.02 0.61
CA GLY A 83 10.49 -14.98 -0.36
C GLY A 83 10.09 -15.42 -1.77
N PHE A 84 8.79 -15.36 -2.11
CA PHE A 84 8.37 -15.53 -3.51
C PHE A 84 8.62 -14.23 -4.28
N ASP A 85 9.33 -14.35 -5.40
CA ASP A 85 9.55 -13.24 -6.31
C ASP A 85 8.23 -12.81 -6.95
N LEU A 86 7.89 -11.54 -6.75
CA LEU A 86 6.88 -10.87 -7.55
C LEU A 86 7.36 -10.73 -8.99
N VAL A 87 6.44 -10.57 -9.93
CA VAL A 87 6.82 -10.27 -11.32
C VAL A 87 7.51 -8.89 -11.34
N HIS A 88 8.81 -8.86 -11.65
CA HIS A 88 9.63 -7.65 -11.52
C HIS A 88 9.06 -6.45 -12.30
N SER A 89 8.66 -6.67 -13.56
CA SER A 89 8.09 -5.62 -14.41
C SER A 89 6.80 -5.03 -13.84
N ASP A 90 5.98 -5.87 -13.22
CA ASP A 90 4.71 -5.46 -12.63
C ASP A 90 4.95 -4.70 -11.33
N CYS A 91 5.90 -5.17 -10.51
CA CYS A 91 6.32 -4.51 -9.29
C CYS A 91 6.88 -3.11 -9.56
N ASP A 92 7.84 -2.99 -10.49
CA ASP A 92 8.41 -1.71 -10.89
C ASP A 92 7.33 -0.78 -11.44
N ALA A 93 6.42 -1.30 -12.28
CA ALA A 93 5.34 -0.50 -12.86
C ALA A 93 4.30 -0.06 -11.82
N ALA A 94 4.01 -0.87 -10.80
CA ALA A 94 3.07 -0.52 -9.73
C ALA A 94 3.66 0.58 -8.85
N VAL A 95 4.92 0.41 -8.40
CA VAL A 95 5.65 1.42 -7.61
C VAL A 95 5.74 2.73 -8.39
N ALA A 96 6.19 2.70 -9.64
CA ALA A 96 6.32 3.89 -10.47
C ALA A 96 4.97 4.58 -10.74
N SER A 97 3.88 3.81 -10.88
CA SER A 97 2.54 4.40 -11.07
C SER A 97 2.08 5.14 -9.82
N LEU A 98 2.37 4.61 -8.63
CA LEU A 98 2.00 5.25 -7.38
C LEU A 98 2.89 6.47 -7.10
N GLU A 99 4.20 6.37 -7.30
CA GLU A 99 5.15 7.49 -7.25
C GLU A 99 4.69 8.67 -8.13
N ALA A 100 4.33 8.38 -9.39
CA ALA A 100 3.82 9.39 -10.31
C ALA A 100 2.52 10.04 -9.82
N GLN A 101 1.65 9.30 -9.14
CA GLN A 101 0.43 9.83 -8.55
C GLN A 101 0.70 10.74 -7.34
N LEU A 102 1.72 10.42 -6.54
CA LEU A 102 2.11 11.23 -5.38
C LEU A 102 2.86 12.50 -5.78
N GLY A 103 3.68 12.43 -6.84
CA GLY A 103 4.35 13.58 -7.43
C GLY A 103 5.10 14.42 -6.39
N THR A 104 4.81 15.72 -6.33
CA THR A 104 5.44 16.65 -5.39
C THR A 104 4.82 16.66 -3.99
N GLY A 105 3.71 15.94 -3.78
CA GLY A 105 2.95 15.99 -2.53
C GLY A 105 1.46 15.80 -2.77
N VAL A 106 0.87 14.85 -2.04
CA VAL A 106 -0.57 14.62 -1.96
C VAL A 106 -0.94 14.51 -0.49
N LEU A 107 -1.99 15.22 -0.09
CA LEU A 107 -2.62 15.02 1.21
C LEU A 107 -3.50 13.76 1.14
N ILE A 108 -3.05 12.68 1.76
CA ILE A 108 -3.83 11.45 1.93
C ILE A 108 -4.69 11.61 3.17
N THR A 109 -6.00 11.67 2.99
CA THR A 109 -7.00 11.67 4.07
C THR A 109 -7.83 10.40 4.11
N GLU A 110 -7.79 9.67 3.00
CA GLU A 110 -8.49 8.43 2.74
C GLU A 110 -7.78 7.25 3.41
N LEU A 111 -8.36 6.05 3.32
CA LEU A 111 -7.80 4.86 3.97
C LEU A 111 -6.53 4.38 3.29
N SER A 112 -6.46 4.45 1.96
CA SER A 112 -5.23 4.11 1.23
C SER A 112 -5.20 4.71 -0.18
N TYR A 113 -3.98 4.83 -0.70
CA TYR A 113 -3.70 4.98 -2.13
C TYR A 113 -2.89 3.78 -2.57
N TYR A 114 -3.22 3.20 -3.72
CA TYR A 114 -2.54 2.01 -4.21
C TYR A 114 -2.57 1.92 -5.74
N ALA A 115 -1.60 1.20 -6.30
CA ALA A 115 -1.50 0.93 -7.72
C ALA A 115 -1.47 -0.58 -7.96
N ILE A 116 -2.26 -1.04 -8.94
CA ILE A 116 -2.28 -2.42 -9.41
C ILE A 116 -1.61 -2.48 -10.78
N LYS A 117 -0.70 -3.44 -10.95
CA LYS A 117 -0.15 -3.89 -12.23
C LYS A 117 -0.08 -5.40 -12.24
N GLY A 118 -0.80 -6.03 -13.16
CA GLY A 118 -0.86 -7.48 -13.25
C GLY A 118 -1.20 -8.12 -11.91
N ALA A 119 -0.27 -8.90 -11.35
CA ALA A 119 -0.45 -9.59 -10.07
C ALA A 119 0.22 -8.87 -8.88
N VAL A 120 0.59 -7.60 -9.00
CA VAL A 120 1.24 -6.83 -7.95
C VAL A 120 0.39 -5.63 -7.56
N VAL A 121 0.33 -5.37 -6.24
CA VAL A 121 -0.19 -4.13 -5.67
C VAL A 121 0.92 -3.41 -4.92
N ALA A 122 1.13 -2.14 -5.21
CA ALA A 122 1.98 -1.23 -4.43
C ALA A 122 1.06 -0.24 -3.70
N PHE A 123 1.34 0.07 -2.43
CA PHE A 123 0.37 0.77 -1.58
C PHE A 123 1.00 1.69 -0.54
N VAL A 124 0.17 2.64 -0.11
CA VAL A 124 0.32 3.45 1.10
C VAL A 124 -1.00 3.47 1.86
N CYS A 125 -0.99 3.10 3.13
CA CYS A 125 -2.17 2.99 3.99
C CYS A 125 -2.12 4.03 5.11
N ASN A 126 -3.21 4.76 5.28
CA ASN A 126 -3.37 5.73 6.34
C ASN A 126 -3.83 5.04 7.63
N ARG A 127 -3.03 5.14 8.70
CA ARG A 127 -3.33 4.57 10.03
C ARG A 127 -3.88 5.59 11.03
N GLY A 128 -4.04 6.86 10.65
CA GLY A 128 -4.38 7.90 11.61
C GLY A 128 -5.01 9.13 10.97
N TYR A 129 -4.50 10.29 11.34
CA TYR A 129 -4.90 11.56 10.73
C TYR A 129 -4.27 11.67 9.34
N GLY A 130 -4.97 12.36 8.43
CA GLY A 130 -4.43 12.57 7.09
C GLY A 130 -3.04 13.21 7.11
N PHE A 131 -2.20 12.79 6.18
CA PHE A 131 -0.78 13.18 6.09
C PHE A 131 -0.44 13.56 4.65
N GLU A 132 0.56 14.43 4.51
CA GLU A 132 1.14 14.72 3.20
C GLU A 132 2.27 13.72 2.91
N ILE A 133 2.31 13.23 1.67
CA ILE A 133 3.37 12.36 1.18
C ILE A 133 3.68 12.73 -0.27
N ASN A 134 4.96 12.77 -0.60
CA ASN A 134 5.44 12.97 -1.97
C ASN A 134 6.11 11.68 -2.50
N SER A 135 6.53 11.72 -3.77
CA SER A 135 7.18 10.59 -4.43
C SER A 135 8.49 10.16 -3.74
N ASP A 136 9.30 11.10 -3.25
CA ASP A 136 10.61 10.79 -2.63
C ASP A 136 10.43 10.08 -1.29
N ASP A 137 9.44 10.51 -0.51
CA ASP A 137 9.06 9.90 0.75
C ASP A 137 8.58 8.46 0.59
N TYR A 138 7.71 8.24 -0.38
CA TYR A 138 7.24 6.90 -0.73
C TYR A 138 8.40 6.01 -1.23
N ALA A 139 9.23 6.52 -2.14
CA ALA A 139 10.40 5.81 -2.66
C ALA A 139 11.37 5.39 -1.54
N ARG A 140 11.56 6.25 -0.53
CA ARG A 140 12.38 5.93 0.66
C ARG A 140 11.77 4.79 1.47
N GLY A 141 10.45 4.78 1.66
CA GLY A 141 9.72 3.68 2.29
C GLY A 141 9.89 2.36 1.54
N ILE A 142 9.70 2.37 0.22
CA ILE A 142 9.89 1.19 -0.65
C ILE A 142 11.35 0.70 -0.67
N GLY A 143 12.31 1.63 -0.63
CA GLY A 143 13.72 1.32 -0.43
C GLY A 143 13.98 0.60 0.89
N GLY A 144 13.30 1.01 1.97
CA GLY A 144 13.33 0.34 3.26
C GLY A 144 12.76 -1.09 3.20
N VAL A 145 11.59 -1.28 2.57
CA VAL A 145 11.02 -2.63 2.33
C VAL A 145 12.02 -3.51 1.58
N THR A 146 12.57 -3.00 0.48
CA THR A 146 13.56 -3.72 -0.34
C THR A 146 14.81 -4.09 0.46
N SER A 147 15.28 -3.19 1.31
CA SER A 147 16.47 -3.41 2.14
C SER A 147 16.27 -4.51 3.19
N VAL A 148 15.05 -4.66 3.72
CA VAL A 148 14.77 -5.63 4.78
C VAL A 148 14.30 -6.97 4.21
N CYS A 149 13.36 -6.94 3.26
CA CYS A 149 12.72 -8.14 2.72
C CYS A 149 13.44 -8.73 1.52
N GLY A 150 14.26 -7.93 0.84
CA GLY A 150 14.83 -8.27 -0.46
C GLY A 150 14.01 -7.67 -1.60
N ARG A 151 14.70 -7.38 -2.71
CA ARG A 151 14.08 -6.80 -3.89
C ARG A 151 13.07 -7.77 -4.49
N TYR A 152 11.87 -7.27 -4.80
CA TYR A 152 10.75 -8.04 -5.35
C TYR A 152 10.16 -9.12 -4.44
N VAL A 153 10.59 -9.19 -3.18
CA VAL A 153 9.92 -9.98 -2.15
C VAL A 153 8.80 -9.13 -1.57
N ALA A 154 7.58 -9.65 -1.58
CA ALA A 154 6.42 -8.98 -0.98
C ALA A 154 6.72 -8.55 0.45
N GLY A 155 6.38 -7.32 0.80
CA GLY A 155 6.58 -6.83 2.16
C GLY A 155 6.11 -5.40 2.38
N SER A 156 6.16 -5.01 3.65
CA SER A 156 5.71 -3.70 4.09
C SER A 156 6.45 -3.21 5.32
N LEU A 157 6.39 -1.91 5.50
CA LEU A 157 6.80 -1.15 6.66
C LEU A 157 5.56 -0.61 7.35
N GLU A 158 5.38 -0.91 8.63
CA GLU A 158 4.26 -0.42 9.45
C GLU A 158 4.66 0.85 10.21
N GLY A 159 3.79 1.86 10.18
CA GLY A 159 4.01 3.10 10.93
C GLY A 159 5.24 3.88 10.43
N TYR A 160 5.55 3.76 9.14
CA TYR A 160 6.63 4.49 8.51
C TYR A 160 6.37 6.00 8.62
N SER A 161 7.29 6.72 9.28
CA SER A 161 7.21 8.17 9.44
C SER A 161 7.76 8.87 8.21
N PHE A 162 7.05 9.89 7.76
CA PHE A 162 7.52 10.83 6.74
C PHE A 162 8.06 12.11 7.38
N ASP A 163 8.79 12.91 6.59
CA ASP A 163 9.44 14.13 7.06
C ASP A 163 8.44 15.16 7.63
N ASP A 164 7.20 15.15 7.15
CA ASP A 164 6.10 16.02 7.63
C ASP A 164 5.40 15.50 8.91
N GLY A 165 5.90 14.40 9.50
CA GLY A 165 5.40 13.85 10.77
C GLY A 165 4.15 12.97 10.65
N GLY A 166 3.75 12.62 9.42
CA GLY A 166 2.72 11.62 9.16
C GLY A 166 3.23 10.19 9.29
N TYR A 167 2.34 9.26 9.59
CA TYR A 167 2.63 7.82 9.68
C TYR A 167 1.75 7.05 8.71
N ALA A 168 2.35 6.14 7.94
CA ALA A 168 1.63 5.24 7.06
C ALA A 168 2.27 3.87 7.01
N ASP A 169 1.48 2.89 6.58
CA ASP A 169 2.06 1.62 6.16
C ASP A 169 2.33 1.68 4.67
N VAL A 170 3.52 1.28 4.25
CA VAL A 170 3.94 1.32 2.85
C VAL A 170 4.49 -0.02 2.42
N GLY A 171 4.24 -0.42 1.18
CA GLY A 171 4.78 -1.68 0.68
C GLY A 171 4.31 -2.07 -0.70
N TYR A 172 4.65 -3.30 -1.06
CA TYR A 172 4.16 -3.96 -2.25
C TYR A 172 3.97 -5.46 -1.98
N MET A 173 2.96 -6.06 -2.59
CA MET A 173 2.62 -7.47 -2.37
C MET A 173 1.88 -8.07 -3.56
N GLN A 174 1.66 -9.39 -3.52
CA GLN A 174 0.90 -10.08 -4.55
C GLN A 174 -0.58 -9.69 -4.46
N TYR A 175 -1.12 -9.15 -5.54
CA TYR A 175 -2.55 -8.85 -5.67
C TYR A 175 -3.35 -10.15 -5.86
N TYR A 176 -4.44 -10.27 -5.09
CA TYR A 176 -5.51 -11.23 -5.34
C TYR A 176 -6.83 -10.70 -4.78
N ALA A 177 -7.94 -11.21 -5.32
CA ALA A 177 -9.28 -10.82 -4.86
C ALA A 177 -9.49 -11.20 -3.39
N GLY A 178 -9.94 -10.24 -2.58
CA GLY A 178 -10.15 -10.44 -1.15
C GLY A 178 -8.94 -10.10 -0.28
N LEU A 179 -7.82 -9.65 -0.86
CA LEU A 179 -6.66 -9.14 -0.14
C LEU A 179 -7.03 -7.87 0.64
N ASN A 180 -6.71 -7.82 1.93
CA ASN A 180 -6.74 -6.60 2.74
C ASN A 180 -5.31 -6.20 3.10
N PHE A 181 -4.63 -5.49 2.21
CA PHE A 181 -3.21 -5.18 2.38
C PHE A 181 -2.93 -4.13 3.48
N CYS A 182 -3.91 -3.33 3.90
CA CYS A 182 -3.73 -2.40 5.02
C CYS A 182 -3.89 -3.08 6.39
N GLU A 183 -4.68 -4.15 6.48
CA GLU A 183 -4.77 -4.99 7.69
C GLU A 183 -3.69 -6.10 7.68
N HIS A 184 -3.29 -6.58 6.50
CA HIS A 184 -2.31 -7.64 6.31
C HIS A 184 -0.92 -7.12 5.92
N ALA A 185 -0.66 -5.82 6.02
CA ALA A 185 0.71 -5.32 6.01
C ALA A 185 1.54 -6.13 7.03
N GLU A 186 0.98 -6.34 8.22
CA GLU A 186 1.52 -7.16 9.31
C GLU A 186 1.48 -8.69 9.05
N GLY A 187 0.62 -9.16 8.14
CA GLY A 187 0.35 -10.57 7.88
C GLY A 187 1.41 -11.27 7.03
N SER A 188 2.34 -10.50 6.47
CA SER A 188 3.42 -11.02 5.62
C SER A 188 4.51 -11.73 6.42
N GLY A 189 4.50 -11.71 7.76
CA GLY A 189 5.58 -12.26 8.58
C GLY A 189 5.93 -13.73 8.29
N SER A 190 7.21 -14.07 8.43
CA SER A 190 7.79 -15.42 8.22
C SER A 190 7.15 -16.56 9.04
N SER A 191 6.21 -16.27 9.93
CA SER A 191 5.49 -17.22 10.78
C SER A 191 4.15 -17.69 10.20
N SER A 192 3.68 -17.10 9.09
CA SER A 192 2.44 -17.49 8.40
C SER A 192 2.69 -18.14 7.03
N CYS A 193 3.96 -18.38 6.70
CA CYS A 193 4.42 -19.37 5.73
C CYS A 193 4.45 -20.76 6.40
#